data_AF-A0A969ZTR5-F1
#
_entry.id   AF-A0A969ZTR5-F1
#
_cell.length_a   1.000
_cell.length_b   1.000
_cell.length_c   1.000
_cell.angle_alpha   90.00
_cell.angle_beta   90.00
_cell.angle_gamma   90.00
#
_symmetry.space_group_name_H-M   'P 1'
#
loop_
_entity.id
_entity.type
_entity.pdbx_description
1 polymer ?
#
loop_
_entity_poly.entity_id
_entity_poly.type
_entity_poly.pdbx_seq_one_letter_code
_entity_poly.pdbx_strand_id
1 'polypeptide(L)'
;MIEKFLGNIYRNNLIKINDSIVVGVSGGKDSMALLHALISFKEVFKLKIYVAHLNHLVRGDEAERDLQFVKEYAESKGLVFFEKRKSMEAYGKELGIGAEEAGRRLRYEFFEEVKKTTNSNLIAVAHNKTDQAETLLFRIMRGTGVNGLRGMEFKRGHIIRPLLNISRLEIEEYIKKFNIPFVEDSTNSETDYTRNKIRLELMPYIAENFNSNIEDALYRLSINAKEQKEISNILMEDIFPRVITLTENGLVLRGEEYSELPLSIRRNILRILLDDIKTNFEYGYNSIVNLDKFIIDSSSGKSKDIGGGLVATRLFDNIVFDYSETKDYEINVEIGKEYYIGPVKGYLKFEKKSDLSIEKGVYKKSFDLDKIKGKLIIRNRREGDRIYPYGMDGSKSIKKLMIDEKIPRDKRSSIPIVVAGDELVWVVGLRDSRLFSIDENTKNVLEIIYLSEE
;
A
#
# COMPACT_ATOMS: atom_id res chain seq x y z
N MET A 1 23.10 -26.08 -0.61
CA MET A 1 22.49 -24.94 0.13
C MET A 1 23.44 -23.75 0.41
N ILE A 2 24.46 -23.85 1.30
CA ILE A 2 25.25 -22.66 1.76
C ILE A 2 25.83 -21.83 0.61
N GLU A 3 26.40 -22.47 -0.41
CA GLU A 3 26.99 -21.77 -1.55
C GLU A 3 25.96 -20.91 -2.30
N LYS A 4 24.77 -21.47 -2.57
CA LYS A 4 23.65 -20.71 -3.15
C LYS A 4 23.18 -19.58 -2.23
N PHE A 5 23.11 -19.83 -0.93
CA PHE A 5 22.73 -18.80 0.05
C PHE A 5 23.69 -17.61 0.02
N LEU A 6 25.01 -17.85 0.08
CA LEU A 6 26.01 -16.78 -0.05
C LEU A 6 25.98 -16.11 -1.42
N GLY A 7 25.83 -16.90 -2.48
CA GLY A 7 25.65 -16.39 -3.84
C GLY A 7 24.44 -15.47 -3.97
N ASN A 8 23.33 -15.80 -3.32
CA ASN A 8 22.13 -14.97 -3.28
C ASN A 8 22.36 -13.68 -2.51
N ILE A 9 23.05 -13.74 -1.36
CA ILE A 9 23.41 -12.57 -0.57
C ILE A 9 24.24 -11.60 -1.41
N TYR A 10 25.27 -12.09 -2.08
CA TYR A 10 26.20 -11.28 -2.87
C TYR A 10 25.52 -10.71 -4.13
N ARG A 11 24.97 -11.57 -5.00
CA ARG A 11 24.42 -11.15 -6.30
C ARG A 11 23.23 -10.19 -6.17
N ASN A 12 22.46 -10.31 -5.10
CA ASN A 12 21.28 -9.47 -4.87
C ASN A 12 21.51 -8.39 -3.80
N ASN A 13 22.73 -8.21 -3.31
CA ASN A 13 23.09 -7.23 -2.28
C ASN A 13 22.12 -7.25 -1.07
N LEU A 14 21.87 -8.45 -0.55
CA LEU A 14 20.84 -8.68 0.49
C LEU A 14 21.30 -8.23 1.87
N ILE A 15 22.56 -8.49 2.20
CA ILE A 15 23.14 -8.29 3.53
C ILE A 15 24.51 -7.61 3.36
N LYS A 16 24.77 -6.62 4.20
CA LYS A 16 26.03 -5.88 4.33
C LYS A 16 26.65 -6.11 5.71
N ILE A 17 27.92 -5.74 5.83
CA ILE A 17 28.63 -5.78 7.12
C ILE A 17 27.95 -4.83 8.11
N ASN A 18 27.79 -5.28 9.36
CA ASN A 18 27.11 -4.61 10.47
C ASN A 18 25.58 -4.47 10.33
N ASP A 19 24.96 -5.20 9.41
CA ASP A 19 23.50 -5.21 9.32
C ASP A 19 22.85 -5.82 10.58
N SER A 20 21.67 -5.29 10.89
CA SER A 20 20.81 -5.72 11.99
C SER A 20 19.52 -6.29 11.42
N ILE A 21 19.27 -7.58 11.69
CA ILE A 21 18.31 -8.40 10.97
C ILE A 21 17.31 -9.00 11.96
N VAL A 22 16.02 -8.77 11.69
CA VAL A 22 14.92 -9.53 12.30
C VAL A 22 14.64 -10.75 11.44
N VAL A 23 14.70 -11.94 12.03
CA VAL A 23 14.45 -13.21 11.32
C VAL A 23 13.10 -13.76 11.77
N GLY A 24 12.17 -13.92 10.83
CA GLY A 24 10.89 -14.58 11.09
C GLY A 24 11.07 -16.09 11.16
N VAL A 25 10.84 -16.69 12.33
CA VAL A 25 11.09 -18.12 12.57
C VAL A 25 9.83 -18.82 13.03
N SER A 26 9.32 -19.77 12.24
CA SER A 26 8.13 -20.56 12.58
C SER A 26 8.45 -21.85 13.34
N GLY A 27 9.70 -22.29 13.35
CA GLY A 27 10.14 -23.58 13.93
C GLY A 27 10.23 -24.71 12.91
N GLY A 28 9.65 -24.54 11.72
CA GLY A 28 9.76 -25.49 10.62
C GLY A 28 11.12 -25.47 9.91
N LYS A 29 11.40 -26.52 9.13
CA LYS A 29 12.69 -26.78 8.44
C LYS A 29 13.26 -25.55 7.73
N ASP A 30 12.46 -24.87 6.89
CA ASP A 30 12.93 -23.72 6.09
C ASP A 30 13.41 -22.57 6.98
N SER A 31 12.63 -22.24 8.01
CA SER A 31 12.93 -21.14 8.92
C SER A 31 14.13 -21.41 9.82
N MET A 32 14.27 -22.66 10.28
CA MET A 32 15.42 -23.10 11.06
C MET A 32 16.70 -23.15 10.21
N ALA A 33 16.60 -23.59 8.95
CA ALA A 33 17.71 -23.56 8.01
C ALA A 33 18.17 -22.12 7.71
N LEU A 34 17.24 -21.18 7.50
CA LEU A 34 17.55 -19.76 7.33
C LEU A 34 18.26 -19.19 8.57
N LEU A 35 17.69 -19.40 9.76
CA LEU A 35 18.27 -18.90 11.00
C LEU A 35 19.69 -19.44 11.21
N HIS A 36 19.87 -20.76 11.06
CA HIS A 36 21.17 -21.39 11.20
C HIS A 36 22.19 -20.88 10.16
N ALA A 37 21.79 -20.70 8.90
CA ALA A 37 22.65 -20.14 7.88
C ALA A 37 23.10 -18.71 8.24
N LEU A 38 22.20 -17.85 8.72
CA LEU A 38 22.56 -16.49 9.17
C LEU A 38 23.50 -16.50 10.37
N ILE A 39 23.26 -17.38 11.35
CA ILE A 39 24.14 -17.55 12.52
C ILE A 39 25.55 -17.96 12.08
N SER A 40 25.64 -18.89 11.12
CA SER A 40 26.93 -19.42 10.62
C SER A 40 27.83 -18.33 10.02
N PHE A 41 27.25 -17.21 9.56
CA PHE A 41 27.98 -16.08 9.00
C PHE A 41 27.88 -14.80 9.85
N LYS A 42 27.34 -14.90 11.07
CA LYS A 42 27.14 -13.77 11.99
C LYS A 42 28.44 -13.02 12.25
N GLU A 43 29.52 -13.71 12.56
CA GLU A 43 30.82 -13.08 12.87
C GLU A 43 31.47 -12.46 11.63
N VAL A 44 31.37 -13.12 10.47
CA VAL A 44 31.95 -12.67 9.21
C VAL A 44 31.33 -11.34 8.76
N PHE A 45 30.00 -11.23 8.83
CA PHE A 45 29.28 -10.01 8.47
C PHE A 45 29.03 -9.09 9.67
N LYS A 46 29.49 -9.43 10.87
CA LYS A 46 29.22 -8.68 12.12
C LYS A 46 27.72 -8.40 12.33
N LEU A 47 26.89 -9.43 12.10
CA LEU A 47 25.44 -9.29 12.12
C LEU A 47 24.90 -9.19 13.54
N LYS A 48 23.91 -8.33 13.71
CA LYS A 48 22.98 -8.39 14.86
C LYS A 48 21.74 -9.14 14.41
N ILE A 49 21.42 -10.25 15.09
CA ILE A 49 20.31 -11.13 14.71
C ILE A 49 19.29 -11.14 15.85
N TYR A 50 18.05 -10.86 15.51
CA TYR A 50 16.89 -10.91 16.40
C TYR A 50 15.89 -11.92 15.86
N VAL A 51 15.36 -12.79 16.70
CA VAL A 51 14.38 -13.81 16.29
C VAL A 51 12.98 -13.33 16.62
N ALA A 52 12.07 -13.42 15.65
CA ALA A 52 10.66 -13.05 15.82
C ALA A 52 9.76 -14.25 15.46
N HIS A 53 8.94 -14.68 16.42
CA HIS A 53 7.95 -15.73 16.25
C HIS A 53 6.53 -15.23 16.55
N LEU A 54 5.57 -15.49 15.65
CA LEU A 54 4.17 -15.16 15.86
C LEU A 54 3.37 -16.45 16.02
N ASN A 55 2.74 -16.60 17.18
CA ASN A 55 1.78 -17.68 17.44
C ASN A 55 0.37 -17.21 17.05
N HIS A 56 -0.22 -17.89 16.06
CA HIS A 56 -1.54 -17.56 15.50
C HIS A 56 -2.74 -18.07 16.32
N LEU A 57 -2.51 -18.72 17.47
CA LEU A 57 -3.54 -19.28 18.37
C LEU A 57 -4.49 -20.33 17.74
N VAL A 58 -4.08 -20.96 16.63
CA VAL A 58 -4.93 -21.92 15.90
C VAL A 58 -4.83 -23.34 16.48
N ARG A 59 -3.72 -23.68 17.17
CA ARG A 59 -3.35 -25.09 17.48
C ARG A 59 -3.16 -25.38 18.98
N GLY A 60 -3.68 -24.53 19.86
CA GLY A 60 -3.56 -24.70 21.31
C GLY A 60 -2.13 -25.06 21.75
N ASP A 61 -1.99 -26.22 22.38
CA ASP A 61 -0.73 -26.72 22.94
C ASP A 61 0.39 -26.93 21.90
N GLU A 62 0.08 -27.27 20.65
CA GLU A 62 1.12 -27.43 19.61
C GLU A 62 1.75 -26.10 19.24
N ALA A 63 0.95 -25.04 19.12
CA ALA A 63 1.47 -23.71 18.81
C ALA A 63 2.33 -23.17 19.98
N GLU A 64 1.99 -23.52 21.21
CA GLU A 64 2.78 -23.15 22.39
C GLU A 64 4.09 -23.95 22.47
N ARG A 65 4.06 -25.25 22.16
CA ARG A 65 5.25 -26.10 22.03
C ARG A 65 6.20 -25.54 20.97
N ASP A 66 5.68 -25.16 19.81
CA ASP A 66 6.49 -24.62 18.70
C ASP A 66 7.13 -23.28 19.07
N LEU A 67 6.39 -22.41 19.76
CA LEU A 67 6.91 -21.15 20.32
C LEU A 67 8.05 -21.42 21.30
N GLN A 68 7.84 -22.31 22.27
CA GLN A 68 8.81 -22.62 23.30
C GLN A 68 10.08 -23.25 22.70
N PHE A 69 9.93 -24.14 21.72
CA PHE A 69 11.03 -24.72 20.97
C PHE A 69 11.90 -23.65 20.30
N VAL A 70 11.28 -22.71 19.56
CA VAL A 70 12.03 -21.65 18.86
C VAL A 70 12.72 -20.73 19.86
N LYS A 71 12.05 -20.41 20.97
CA LYS A 71 12.60 -19.59 22.05
C LYS A 71 13.85 -20.22 22.65
N GLU A 72 13.76 -21.48 23.08
CA GLU A 72 14.89 -22.22 23.65
C GLU A 72 16.06 -22.32 22.66
N TYR A 73 15.75 -22.59 21.38
CA TYR A 73 16.78 -22.61 20.36
C TYR A 73 17.47 -21.26 20.19
N ALA A 74 16.71 -20.16 20.10
CA ALA A 74 17.27 -18.81 19.95
C ALA A 74 18.14 -18.42 21.16
N GLU A 75 17.65 -18.66 22.38
CA GLU A 75 18.36 -18.38 23.63
C GLU A 75 19.64 -19.21 23.73
N SER A 76 19.62 -20.49 23.34
CA SER A 76 20.81 -21.36 23.32
C SER A 76 21.91 -20.86 22.36
N LYS A 77 21.56 -20.02 21.39
CA LYS A 77 22.48 -19.37 20.45
C LYS A 77 22.85 -17.93 20.86
N GLY A 78 22.41 -17.48 22.04
CA GLY A 78 22.65 -16.13 22.53
C GLY A 78 21.95 -15.06 21.69
N LEU A 79 20.79 -15.38 21.11
CA LEU A 79 19.99 -14.45 20.31
C LEU A 79 18.82 -13.91 21.14
N VAL A 80 18.47 -12.66 20.90
CA VAL A 80 17.27 -12.04 21.50
C VAL A 80 16.04 -12.54 20.77
N PHE A 81 15.06 -13.03 21.53
CA PHE A 81 13.82 -13.59 21.03
C PHE A 81 12.63 -12.66 21.33
N PHE A 82 11.78 -12.46 20.33
CA PHE A 82 10.53 -11.73 20.42
C PHE A 82 9.38 -12.65 20.04
N GLU A 83 8.31 -12.59 20.82
CA GLU A 83 7.08 -13.32 20.58
C GLU A 83 5.87 -12.40 20.54
N LYS A 84 4.84 -12.82 19.79
CA LYS A 84 3.51 -12.24 19.84
C LYS A 84 2.48 -13.35 19.68
N ARG A 85 1.33 -13.20 20.35
CA ARG A 85 0.18 -14.12 20.25
C ARG A 85 -1.00 -13.35 19.69
N LYS A 86 -1.57 -13.77 18.56
CA LYS A 86 -2.76 -13.12 17.96
C LYS A 86 -3.50 -14.07 17.02
N SER A 87 -4.81 -14.22 17.20
CA SER A 87 -5.66 -15.05 16.32
C SER A 87 -5.75 -14.47 14.92
N MET A 88 -5.48 -15.31 13.92
CA MET A 88 -5.63 -14.94 12.51
C MET A 88 -7.09 -14.95 12.05
N GLU A 89 -7.94 -15.77 12.65
CA GLU A 89 -9.38 -15.88 12.35
C GLU A 89 -10.12 -14.63 12.84
N ALA A 90 -9.86 -14.22 14.09
CA ALA A 90 -10.46 -13.01 14.65
C ALA A 90 -10.04 -11.77 13.85
N TYR A 91 -8.75 -11.68 13.50
CA TYR A 91 -8.22 -10.57 12.70
C TYR A 91 -8.74 -10.57 11.25
N GLY A 92 -8.89 -11.75 10.64
CA GLY A 92 -9.47 -11.89 9.31
C GLY A 92 -10.93 -11.44 9.27
N LYS A 93 -11.73 -11.81 10.30
CA LYS A 93 -13.12 -11.36 10.44
C LYS A 93 -13.24 -9.84 10.62
N GLU A 94 -12.37 -9.25 11.43
CA GLU A 94 -12.33 -7.79 11.66
C GLU A 94 -12.08 -7.00 10.37
N LEU A 95 -11.19 -7.50 9.50
CA LEU A 95 -10.78 -6.82 8.27
C LEU A 95 -11.53 -7.29 7.01
N GLY A 96 -12.41 -8.27 7.11
CA GLY A 96 -13.10 -8.86 5.96
C GLY A 96 -12.16 -9.58 4.97
N ILE A 97 -11.05 -10.14 5.45
CA ILE A 97 -10.06 -10.85 4.63
C ILE A 97 -9.95 -12.33 5.03
N GLY A 98 -9.49 -13.16 4.09
CA GLY A 98 -9.25 -14.58 4.37
C GLY A 98 -8.18 -14.79 5.45
N ALA A 99 -8.32 -15.87 6.23
CA ALA A 99 -7.44 -16.16 7.35
C ALA A 99 -5.95 -16.24 6.95
N GLU A 100 -5.61 -16.84 5.80
CA GLU A 100 -4.21 -16.92 5.32
C GLU A 100 -3.60 -15.53 5.08
N GLU A 101 -4.36 -14.61 4.48
CA GLU A 101 -3.92 -13.23 4.27
C GLU A 101 -3.83 -12.48 5.59
N ALA A 102 -4.78 -12.70 6.51
CA ALA A 102 -4.73 -12.15 7.87
C ALA A 102 -3.47 -12.60 8.63
N GLY A 103 -3.16 -13.90 8.60
CA GLY A 103 -1.96 -14.45 9.23
C GLY A 103 -0.68 -13.91 8.61
N ARG A 104 -0.62 -13.79 7.27
CA ARG A 104 0.50 -13.14 6.58
C ARG A 104 0.67 -11.68 7.02
N ARG A 105 -0.41 -10.91 7.05
CA ARG A 105 -0.40 -9.50 7.44
C ARG A 105 0.07 -9.31 8.88
N LEU A 106 -0.47 -10.10 9.82
CA LEU A 106 -0.04 -10.07 11.22
C LEU A 106 1.45 -10.38 11.40
N ARG A 107 1.99 -11.36 10.65
CA ARG A 107 3.43 -11.68 10.70
C ARG A 107 4.27 -10.49 10.31
N TYR A 108 3.95 -9.85 9.17
CA TYR A 108 4.71 -8.68 8.72
C TYR A 108 4.56 -7.49 9.65
N GLU A 109 3.35 -7.19 10.15
CA GLU A 109 3.13 -6.13 11.14
C GLU A 109 3.98 -6.34 12.40
N PHE A 110 4.04 -7.58 12.90
CA PHE A 110 4.89 -7.93 14.03
C PHE A 110 6.39 -7.81 13.70
N PHE A 111 6.83 -8.27 12.53
CA PHE A 111 8.25 -8.13 12.15
C PHE A 111 8.66 -6.65 12.00
N GLU A 112 7.77 -5.78 11.51
CA GLU A 112 8.01 -4.34 11.50
C GLU A 112 8.12 -3.75 12.91
N GLU A 113 7.25 -4.17 13.83
CA GLU A 113 7.28 -3.75 15.23
C GLU A 113 8.63 -4.11 15.88
N VAL A 114 9.06 -5.37 15.75
CA VAL A 114 10.36 -5.82 16.27
C VAL A 114 11.49 -5.05 15.61
N LYS A 115 11.44 -4.86 14.28
CA LYS A 115 12.46 -4.10 13.55
C LYS A 115 12.60 -2.68 14.07
N LYS A 116 11.49 -1.98 14.36
CA LYS A 116 11.50 -0.64 14.96
C LYS A 116 12.10 -0.67 16.36
N THR A 117 11.66 -1.60 17.21
CA THR A 117 12.13 -1.75 18.60
C THR A 117 13.63 -2.01 18.69
N THR A 118 14.18 -2.83 17.80
CA THR A 118 15.60 -3.18 17.80
C THR A 118 16.45 -2.24 16.94
N ASN A 119 15.84 -1.23 16.30
CA ASN A 119 16.47 -0.39 15.27
C ASN A 119 17.17 -1.23 14.18
N SER A 120 16.54 -2.32 13.77
CA SER A 120 17.03 -3.20 12.70
C SER A 120 16.74 -2.61 11.32
N ASN A 121 17.58 -2.93 10.34
CA ASN A 121 17.42 -2.44 8.98
C ASN A 121 16.86 -3.49 8.02
N LEU A 122 16.83 -4.77 8.39
CA LEU A 122 16.35 -5.86 7.55
C LEU A 122 15.37 -6.80 8.27
N ILE A 123 14.47 -7.41 7.50
CA ILE A 123 13.63 -8.54 7.91
C ILE A 123 13.93 -9.71 6.96
N ALA A 124 14.35 -10.86 7.50
CA ALA A 124 14.61 -12.07 6.73
C ALA A 124 13.49 -13.09 6.92
N VAL A 125 12.99 -13.65 5.81
CA VAL A 125 11.96 -14.70 5.80
C VAL A 125 12.39 -15.88 4.92
N ALA A 126 11.98 -17.08 5.31
CA ALA A 126 12.48 -18.33 4.74
C ALA A 126 11.71 -18.83 3.51
N HIS A 127 11.23 -17.92 2.65
CA HIS A 127 10.62 -18.34 1.38
C HIS A 127 11.67 -19.02 0.50
N ASN A 128 11.31 -20.19 -0.03
CA ASN A 128 12.17 -21.03 -0.84
C ASN A 128 11.67 -21.13 -2.30
N LYS A 129 12.29 -22.01 -3.08
CA LYS A 129 11.93 -22.21 -4.50
C LYS A 129 10.52 -22.78 -4.69
N THR A 130 10.05 -23.65 -3.79
CA THR A 130 8.69 -24.19 -3.82
C THR A 130 7.68 -23.07 -3.59
N ASP A 131 7.91 -22.17 -2.61
CA ASP A 131 7.05 -20.99 -2.40
C ASP A 131 6.97 -20.11 -3.64
N GLN A 132 8.08 -19.98 -4.38
CA GLN A 132 8.13 -19.22 -5.62
C GLN A 132 7.27 -19.88 -6.70
N ALA A 133 7.37 -21.20 -6.88
CA ALA A 133 6.57 -21.96 -7.82
C ALA A 133 5.06 -21.86 -7.51
N GLU A 134 4.68 -22.04 -6.24
CA GLU A 134 3.30 -21.88 -5.76
C GLU A 134 2.77 -20.48 -6.08
N THR A 135 3.56 -19.45 -5.76
CA THR A 135 3.19 -18.05 -6.00
C THR A 135 2.97 -17.79 -7.49
N LEU A 136 3.80 -18.38 -8.36
CA LEU A 136 3.65 -18.26 -9.81
C LEU A 136 2.36 -18.91 -10.30
N LEU A 137 2.10 -20.16 -9.92
CA LEU A 137 0.86 -20.85 -10.32
C LEU A 137 -0.38 -20.12 -9.84
N PHE A 138 -0.37 -19.64 -8.60
CA PHE A 138 -1.45 -18.85 -8.04
C PHE A 138 -1.74 -17.59 -8.88
N ARG A 139 -0.69 -16.85 -9.25
CA ARG A 139 -0.81 -15.65 -10.09
C ARG A 139 -1.25 -15.97 -11.52
N ILE A 140 -0.78 -17.07 -12.10
CA ILE A 140 -1.20 -17.54 -13.42
C ILE A 140 -2.71 -17.82 -13.42
N MET A 141 -3.20 -18.57 -12.44
CA MET A 141 -4.63 -18.90 -12.33
C MET A 141 -5.52 -17.68 -12.09
N ARG A 142 -5.02 -16.66 -11.38
CA ARG A 142 -5.73 -15.37 -11.22
C ARG A 142 -5.69 -14.47 -12.46
N GLY A 143 -4.87 -14.82 -13.45
CA GLY A 143 -4.58 -13.97 -14.60
C GLY A 143 -3.50 -12.94 -14.26
N THR A 144 -2.34 -13.06 -14.89
CA THR A 144 -1.24 -12.11 -14.72
C THR A 144 -0.53 -11.83 -16.04
N GLY A 145 0.04 -10.63 -16.16
CA GLY A 145 1.06 -10.32 -17.17
C GLY A 145 2.47 -10.66 -16.69
N VAL A 146 3.47 -10.20 -17.45
CA VAL A 146 4.90 -10.39 -17.16
C VAL A 146 5.27 -9.95 -15.74
N ASN A 147 4.70 -8.83 -15.26
CA ASN A 147 4.96 -8.31 -13.91
C ASN A 147 4.68 -9.33 -12.81
N GLY A 148 3.55 -10.05 -12.85
CA GLY A 148 3.27 -11.07 -11.84
C GLY A 148 4.01 -12.39 -12.08
N LEU A 149 4.38 -12.71 -13.33
CA LEU A 149 5.23 -13.88 -13.64
C LEU A 149 6.65 -13.77 -13.06
N ARG A 150 7.13 -12.55 -12.77
CA ARG A 150 8.40 -12.34 -12.04
C ARG A 150 8.41 -13.00 -10.64
N GLY A 151 7.24 -13.37 -10.10
CA GLY A 151 7.13 -13.99 -8.79
C GLY A 151 7.54 -13.07 -7.66
N MET A 152 8.11 -13.63 -6.60
CA MET A 152 8.75 -12.87 -5.53
C MET A 152 10.16 -12.41 -5.93
N GLU A 153 10.57 -11.30 -5.32
CA GLU A 153 11.91 -10.74 -5.41
C GLU A 153 12.75 -11.16 -4.20
N PHE A 154 14.06 -11.28 -4.39
CA PHE A 154 15.00 -11.58 -3.31
C PHE A 154 15.00 -10.47 -2.23
N LYS A 155 14.71 -9.23 -2.62
CA LYS A 155 14.59 -8.07 -1.73
C LYS A 155 13.41 -7.21 -2.16
N ARG A 156 12.52 -6.87 -1.22
CA ARG A 156 11.45 -5.90 -1.41
C ARG A 156 11.45 -4.94 -0.23
N GLY A 157 11.84 -3.68 -0.47
CA GLY A 157 12.15 -2.76 0.63
C GLY A 157 13.23 -3.35 1.53
N HIS A 158 12.93 -3.50 2.81
CA HIS A 158 13.82 -4.13 3.80
C HIS A 158 13.54 -5.63 4.05
N ILE A 159 12.60 -6.24 3.33
CA ILE A 159 12.33 -7.68 3.45
C ILE A 159 13.21 -8.44 2.47
N ILE A 160 14.01 -9.39 2.99
CA ILE A 160 14.90 -10.26 2.21
C ILE A 160 14.45 -11.73 2.25
N ARG A 161 14.70 -12.45 1.15
CA ARG A 161 14.38 -13.88 0.96
C ARG A 161 15.63 -14.65 0.52
N PRO A 162 16.60 -14.92 1.42
CA PRO A 162 17.88 -15.50 1.01
C PRO A 162 17.80 -16.92 0.43
N LEU A 163 16.71 -17.65 0.69
CA LEU A 163 16.51 -19.04 0.25
C LEU A 163 15.69 -19.17 -1.05
N LEU A 164 15.31 -18.06 -1.70
CA LEU A 164 14.26 -18.03 -2.74
C LEU A 164 14.48 -18.94 -3.96
N ASN A 165 15.71 -19.34 -4.25
CA ASN A 165 16.06 -20.26 -5.36
C ASN A 165 16.60 -21.62 -4.89
N ILE A 166 16.51 -21.91 -3.59
CA ILE A 166 16.99 -23.13 -2.97
C ILE A 166 15.81 -24.09 -2.86
N SER A 167 15.99 -25.33 -3.32
CA SER A 167 14.92 -26.33 -3.27
C SER A 167 14.71 -26.88 -1.87
N ARG A 168 13.55 -27.49 -1.63
CA ARG A 168 13.25 -28.19 -0.38
C ARG A 168 14.24 -29.32 -0.09
N LEU A 169 14.65 -30.08 -1.11
CA LEU A 169 15.66 -31.13 -0.98
C LEU A 169 16.99 -30.57 -0.46
N GLU A 170 17.45 -29.44 -1.00
CA GLU A 170 18.70 -28.81 -0.54
C GLU A 170 18.60 -28.31 0.91
N ILE A 171 17.42 -27.87 1.34
CA ILE A 171 17.14 -27.47 2.72
C ILE A 171 17.14 -28.69 3.64
N GLU A 172 16.50 -29.79 3.24
CA GLU A 172 16.44 -31.02 4.02
C GLU A 172 17.81 -31.68 4.19
N GLU A 173 18.61 -31.74 3.12
CA GLU A 173 20.00 -32.18 3.18
C GLU A 173 20.84 -31.31 4.12
N TYR A 174 20.61 -30.00 4.12
CA TYR A 174 21.30 -29.08 5.01
C TYR A 174 20.94 -29.29 6.48
N ILE A 175 19.64 -29.37 6.79
CA ILE A 175 19.13 -29.67 8.12
C ILE A 175 19.75 -30.97 8.65
N LYS A 176 19.76 -32.03 7.83
CA LYS A 176 20.35 -33.33 8.19
C LYS A 176 21.87 -33.23 8.39
N LYS A 177 22.58 -32.55 7.50
CA LYS A 177 24.05 -32.42 7.56
C LYS A 177 24.53 -31.74 8.85
N PHE A 178 23.78 -30.74 9.32
CA PHE A 178 24.15 -29.95 10.50
C PHE A 178 23.38 -30.34 11.77
N ASN A 179 22.57 -31.40 11.72
CA ASN A 179 21.70 -31.84 12.82
C ASN A 179 20.89 -30.70 13.42
N ILE A 180 20.29 -29.87 12.56
CA ILE A 180 19.53 -28.70 12.99
C ILE A 180 18.18 -29.20 13.51
N PRO A 181 17.80 -28.91 14.77
CA PRO A 181 16.50 -29.29 15.28
C PRO A 181 15.41 -28.44 14.60
N PHE A 182 14.22 -29.02 14.41
CA PHE A 182 13.04 -28.35 13.88
C PHE A 182 11.78 -29.03 14.41
N VAL A 183 10.65 -28.33 14.31
CA VAL A 183 9.34 -28.92 14.61
C VAL A 183 8.66 -29.33 13.31
N GLU A 184 8.07 -30.52 13.31
CA GLU A 184 7.20 -30.98 12.22
C GLU A 184 5.81 -30.37 12.38
N ASP A 185 5.38 -29.69 11.32
CA ASP A 185 4.10 -29.00 11.26
C ASP A 185 3.01 -30.00 10.84
N SER A 186 2.15 -30.39 11.80
CA SER A 186 1.04 -31.34 11.70
C SER A 186 -0.10 -30.88 10.77
N THR A 187 -0.19 -29.58 10.49
CA THR A 187 -1.35 -28.93 9.84
C THR A 187 -1.12 -28.62 8.35
N ASN A 188 -0.05 -29.15 7.77
CA ASN A 188 0.19 -29.13 6.31
C ASN A 188 -0.78 -30.03 5.51
N SER A 189 -1.86 -30.51 6.13
CA SER A 189 -2.78 -31.52 5.60
C SER A 189 -4.17 -30.97 5.27
N GLU A 190 -4.48 -29.71 5.61
CA GLU A 190 -5.79 -29.10 5.33
C GLU A 190 -5.81 -28.38 3.97
N THR A 191 -6.74 -28.77 3.09
CA THR A 191 -6.87 -28.27 1.71
C THR A 191 -7.82 -27.08 1.56
N ASP A 192 -8.25 -26.45 2.66
CA ASP A 192 -9.28 -25.40 2.63
C ASP A 192 -8.85 -24.13 1.89
N TYR A 193 -7.54 -23.86 1.83
CA TYR A 193 -6.97 -22.66 1.22
C TYR A 193 -6.41 -22.92 -0.18
N THR A 194 -6.61 -21.97 -1.11
CA THR A 194 -6.14 -22.12 -2.52
C THR A 194 -4.66 -22.42 -2.61
N ARG A 195 -3.83 -21.84 -1.74
CA ARG A 195 -2.39 -22.09 -1.73
C ARG A 195 -2.04 -23.51 -1.26
N ASN A 196 -2.76 -24.02 -0.25
CA ASN A 196 -2.61 -25.41 0.18
C ASN A 196 -3.03 -26.38 -0.91
N LYS A 197 -4.13 -26.12 -1.65
CA LYS A 197 -4.50 -26.92 -2.82
C LYS A 197 -3.41 -26.94 -3.89
N ILE A 198 -2.78 -25.79 -4.15
CA ILE A 198 -1.66 -25.74 -5.10
C ILE A 198 -0.52 -26.65 -4.61
N ARG A 199 -0.15 -26.55 -3.33
CA ARG A 199 0.97 -27.29 -2.75
C ARG A 199 0.73 -28.80 -2.63
N LEU A 200 -0.47 -29.20 -2.20
CA LEU A 200 -0.79 -30.58 -1.81
C LEU A 200 -1.40 -31.40 -2.95
N GLU A 201 -2.08 -30.76 -3.89
CA GLU A 201 -2.78 -31.46 -4.98
C GLU A 201 -2.15 -31.12 -6.34
N LEU A 202 -2.17 -29.84 -6.72
CA LEU A 202 -1.83 -29.43 -8.09
C LEU A 202 -0.34 -29.62 -8.42
N MET A 203 0.57 -29.17 -7.54
CA MET A 203 2.01 -29.29 -7.78
C MET A 203 2.46 -30.74 -7.86
N PRO A 204 2.07 -31.64 -6.93
CA PRO A 204 2.36 -33.07 -7.06
C PRO A 204 1.75 -33.67 -8.33
N TYR A 205 0.49 -33.36 -8.65
CA TYR A 205 -0.15 -33.86 -9.85
C TYR A 205 0.61 -33.45 -11.14
N ILE A 206 1.05 -32.19 -11.25
CA ILE A 206 1.85 -31.73 -12.38
C ILE A 206 3.21 -32.44 -12.41
N ALA A 207 3.85 -32.61 -11.26
CA ALA A 207 5.15 -33.26 -11.15
C ALA A 207 5.10 -34.73 -11.59
N GLU A 208 4.06 -35.47 -11.17
CA GLU A 208 3.89 -36.88 -11.47
C GLU A 208 3.44 -37.14 -12.92
N ASN A 209 2.55 -36.30 -13.46
CA ASN A 209 1.87 -36.60 -14.72
C ASN A 209 2.43 -35.84 -15.93
N PHE A 210 3.15 -34.72 -15.73
CA PHE A 210 3.56 -33.85 -16.84
C PHE A 210 5.03 -33.49 -16.82
N ASN A 211 5.54 -32.99 -15.68
CA ASN A 211 6.91 -32.52 -15.57
C ASN A 211 7.42 -32.62 -14.14
N SER A 212 8.22 -33.66 -13.87
CA SER A 212 8.88 -33.87 -12.57
C SER A 212 9.77 -32.71 -12.11
N ASN A 213 10.19 -31.84 -13.03
CA ASN A 213 10.98 -30.64 -12.76
C ASN A 213 10.15 -29.35 -12.86
N ILE A 214 8.86 -29.39 -12.53
CA ILE A 214 7.95 -28.23 -12.64
C ILE A 214 8.43 -27.03 -11.82
N GLU A 215 8.95 -27.23 -10.60
CA GLU A 215 9.48 -26.12 -9.79
C GLU A 215 10.64 -25.40 -10.49
N ASP A 216 11.53 -26.15 -11.13
CA ASP A 216 12.63 -25.61 -11.94
C ASP A 216 12.12 -24.86 -13.17
N ALA A 217 11.11 -25.41 -13.85
CA ALA A 217 10.52 -24.76 -15.01
C ALA A 217 9.83 -23.44 -14.65
N LEU A 218 9.06 -23.41 -13.56
CA LEU A 218 8.42 -22.19 -13.05
C LEU A 218 9.46 -21.18 -12.56
N TYR A 219 10.50 -21.63 -11.86
CA TYR A 219 11.58 -20.74 -11.45
C TYR A 219 12.27 -20.09 -12.67
N ARG A 220 12.61 -20.87 -13.70
CA ARG A 220 13.16 -20.33 -14.97
C ARG A 220 12.21 -19.36 -15.65
N LEU A 221 10.91 -19.65 -15.70
CA LEU A 221 9.90 -18.71 -16.20
C LEU A 221 9.95 -17.38 -15.44
N SER A 222 10.11 -17.43 -14.11
CA SER A 222 10.23 -16.22 -13.30
C SER A 222 11.49 -15.41 -13.61
N ILE A 223 12.61 -16.06 -13.95
CA ILE A 223 13.85 -15.40 -14.36
C ILE A 223 13.66 -14.74 -15.72
N ASN A 224 13.18 -15.48 -16.71
CA ASN A 224 12.92 -14.93 -18.05
C ASN A 224 11.95 -13.74 -18.01
N ALA A 225 10.93 -13.79 -17.14
CA ALA A 225 10.01 -12.67 -16.95
C ALA A 225 10.67 -11.45 -16.30
N LYS A 226 11.66 -11.63 -15.43
CA LYS A 226 12.46 -10.54 -14.84
C LYS A 226 13.34 -9.89 -15.91
N GLU A 227 14.08 -10.69 -16.67
CA GLU A 227 14.93 -10.23 -17.77
C GLU A 227 14.11 -9.47 -18.82
N GLN A 228 12.93 -9.98 -19.20
CA GLN A 228 12.03 -9.30 -20.12
C GLN A 228 11.54 -7.94 -19.59
N LYS A 229 11.32 -7.82 -18.27
CA LYS A 229 10.94 -6.54 -17.65
C LYS A 229 12.12 -5.57 -17.63
N GLU A 230 13.35 -6.04 -17.41
CA GLU A 230 14.55 -5.21 -17.47
C GLU A 230 14.78 -4.67 -18.88
N ILE A 231 14.70 -5.52 -19.92
CA ILE A 231 14.76 -5.11 -21.33
C ILE A 231 13.68 -4.07 -21.63
N SER A 232 12.45 -4.31 -21.16
CA SER A 232 11.34 -3.38 -21.32
C SER A 232 11.67 -2.03 -20.67
N ASN A 233 12.18 -2.00 -19.45
CA ASN A 233 12.54 -0.77 -18.76
C ASN A 233 13.64 0.01 -19.52
N ILE A 234 14.69 -0.66 -20.00
CA ILE A 234 15.77 -0.04 -20.79
C ILE A 234 15.21 0.61 -22.06
N LEU A 235 14.37 -0.11 -22.82
CA LEU A 235 13.75 0.43 -24.02
C LEU A 235 12.88 1.67 -23.74
N MET A 236 12.29 1.73 -22.55
CA MET A 236 11.44 2.85 -22.16
C MET A 236 12.25 4.09 -21.80
N GLU A 237 13.52 3.99 -21.41
CA GLU A 237 14.36 5.16 -21.09
C GLU A 237 14.48 6.13 -22.29
N ASP A 238 14.53 5.59 -23.51
CA ASP A 238 14.61 6.40 -24.74
C ASP A 238 13.23 6.84 -25.26
N ILE A 239 12.22 5.99 -25.10
CA ILE A 239 10.88 6.22 -25.67
C ILE A 239 10.05 7.16 -24.79
N PHE A 240 10.16 7.04 -23.46
CA PHE A 240 9.35 7.83 -22.52
C PHE A 240 9.52 9.34 -22.73
N PRO A 241 10.73 9.91 -22.75
CA PRO A 241 10.91 11.36 -22.86
C PRO A 241 10.41 11.95 -24.18
N ARG A 242 10.30 11.12 -25.23
CA ARG A 242 9.75 11.51 -26.53
C ARG A 242 8.24 11.66 -26.44
N VAL A 243 7.58 10.64 -25.89
CA VAL A 243 6.12 10.53 -25.91
C VAL A 243 5.46 11.18 -24.70
N ILE A 244 6.15 11.26 -23.56
CA ILE A 244 5.62 11.76 -22.30
C ILE A 244 6.43 12.95 -21.83
N THR A 245 5.73 14.00 -21.42
CA THR A 245 6.29 15.17 -20.74
C THR A 245 5.67 15.26 -19.35
N LEU A 246 6.50 15.24 -18.32
CA LEU A 246 6.05 15.48 -16.94
C LEU A 246 5.77 16.98 -16.76
N THR A 247 4.69 17.29 -16.05
CA THR A 247 4.30 18.67 -15.73
C THR A 247 4.21 18.83 -14.21
N GLU A 248 4.08 20.07 -13.73
CA GLU A 248 3.93 20.33 -12.29
C GLU A 248 2.70 19.65 -11.66
N ASN A 249 1.65 19.37 -12.43
CA ASN A 249 0.35 18.89 -11.91
C ASN A 249 -0.07 17.51 -12.44
N GLY A 250 0.77 16.84 -13.23
CA GLY A 250 0.39 15.61 -13.92
C GLY A 250 1.38 15.26 -15.03
N LEU A 251 0.91 14.55 -16.05
CA LEU A 251 1.71 14.23 -17.23
C LEU A 251 0.93 14.42 -18.53
N VAL A 252 1.66 14.76 -19.57
CA VAL A 252 1.14 14.96 -20.92
C VAL A 252 1.75 13.90 -21.82
N LEU A 253 0.89 13.17 -22.53
CA LEU A 253 1.26 12.21 -23.56
C LEU A 253 0.98 12.81 -24.93
N ARG A 254 1.96 12.78 -25.84
CA ARG A 254 1.84 13.27 -27.22
C ARG A 254 1.14 12.21 -28.07
N GLY A 255 -0.04 12.53 -28.60
CA GLY A 255 -0.93 11.57 -29.24
C GLY A 255 -0.38 11.02 -30.56
N GLU A 256 0.20 11.89 -31.38
CA GLU A 256 0.83 11.54 -32.66
C GLU A 256 2.02 10.61 -32.45
N GLU A 257 3.00 11.02 -31.63
CA GLU A 257 4.18 10.21 -31.32
C GLU A 257 3.79 8.86 -30.69
N TYR A 258 2.79 8.84 -29.81
CA TYR A 258 2.27 7.60 -29.23
C TYR A 258 1.67 6.69 -30.30
N SER A 259 0.87 7.23 -31.23
CA SER A 259 0.11 6.46 -32.22
C SER A 259 1.01 5.75 -33.24
N GLU A 260 2.17 6.33 -33.54
CA GLU A 260 3.19 5.73 -34.43
C GLU A 260 3.90 4.52 -33.81
N LEU A 261 3.87 4.38 -32.48
CA LEU A 261 4.53 3.26 -31.81
C LEU A 261 3.79 1.94 -32.05
N PRO A 262 4.52 0.79 -32.08
CA PRO A 262 3.91 -0.53 -32.09
C PRO A 262 2.97 -0.73 -30.90
N LEU A 263 1.88 -1.48 -31.11
CA LEU A 263 0.84 -1.73 -30.09
C LEU A 263 1.41 -2.25 -28.76
N SER A 264 2.43 -3.11 -28.81
CA SER A 264 3.10 -3.65 -27.63
C SER A 264 3.78 -2.56 -26.80
N ILE A 265 4.43 -1.60 -27.46
CA ILE A 265 5.11 -0.46 -26.83
C ILE A 265 4.08 0.49 -26.24
N ARG A 266 3.06 0.88 -27.02
CA ARG A 266 1.95 1.73 -26.59
C ARG A 266 1.32 1.24 -25.30
N ARG A 267 0.88 -0.02 -25.28
CA ARG A 267 0.26 -0.63 -24.10
C ARG A 267 1.25 -0.83 -22.95
N ASN A 268 2.55 -0.93 -23.20
CA ASN A 268 3.55 -1.01 -22.14
C ASN A 268 3.77 0.36 -21.47
N ILE A 269 3.81 1.44 -22.26
CA ILE A 269 3.83 2.82 -21.76
C ILE A 269 2.65 3.04 -20.82
N LEU A 270 1.42 2.69 -21.24
CA LEU A 270 0.24 2.86 -20.39
C LEU A 270 0.32 2.08 -19.08
N ARG A 271 0.89 0.87 -19.07
CA ARG A 271 1.08 0.10 -17.83
C ARG A 271 2.05 0.79 -16.88
N ILE A 272 3.20 1.24 -17.40
CA ILE A 272 4.19 1.96 -16.60
C ILE A 272 3.60 3.26 -16.06
N LEU A 273 2.88 4.02 -16.90
CA LEU A 273 2.18 5.23 -16.47
C LEU A 273 1.22 4.96 -15.31
N LEU A 274 0.37 3.94 -15.42
CA LEU A 274 -0.59 3.61 -14.36
C LEU A 274 0.06 2.98 -13.12
N ASP A 275 1.21 2.32 -13.26
CA ASP A 275 1.99 1.80 -12.13
C ASP A 275 2.71 2.94 -11.37
N ASP A 276 3.22 3.96 -12.07
CA ASP A 276 3.98 5.09 -11.50
C ASP A 276 3.08 6.20 -10.93
N ILE A 277 1.98 6.52 -11.63
CA ILE A 277 0.94 7.38 -11.07
C ILE A 277 0.31 6.55 -9.96
N LYS A 278 0.71 6.81 -8.70
CA LYS A 278 0.29 6.12 -7.46
C LYS A 278 -1.23 6.19 -7.23
N THR A 279 -2.01 5.68 -8.17
CA THR A 279 -3.43 5.47 -8.02
C THR A 279 -3.56 4.27 -7.09
N ASN A 280 -4.28 4.42 -5.97
CA ASN A 280 -4.62 3.30 -5.09
C ASN A 280 -5.69 2.40 -5.77
N PHE A 281 -5.59 2.15 -7.08
CA PHE A 281 -6.61 1.51 -7.89
C PHE A 281 -5.96 0.41 -8.76
N GLU A 282 -6.55 -0.78 -8.74
CA GLU A 282 -6.12 -1.91 -9.58
C GLU A 282 -6.72 -1.79 -10.97
N TYR A 283 -5.89 -1.85 -12.02
CA TYR A 283 -6.35 -1.85 -13.40
C TYR A 283 -6.23 -3.24 -14.05
N GLY A 284 -7.22 -3.59 -14.89
CA GLY A 284 -7.23 -4.84 -15.64
C GLY A 284 -6.74 -4.69 -17.08
N TYR A 285 -6.67 -5.81 -17.80
CA TYR A 285 -6.32 -5.82 -19.23
C TYR A 285 -7.22 -4.88 -20.05
N ASN A 286 -8.54 -4.92 -19.80
CA ASN A 286 -9.51 -4.09 -20.53
C ASN A 286 -9.32 -2.60 -20.26
N SER A 287 -8.83 -2.20 -19.08
CA SER A 287 -8.54 -0.79 -18.78
C SER A 287 -7.47 -0.25 -19.73
N ILE A 288 -6.38 -1.01 -19.94
CA ILE A 288 -5.30 -0.66 -20.87
C ILE A 288 -5.79 -0.62 -22.32
N VAL A 289 -6.54 -1.63 -22.75
CA VAL A 289 -7.08 -1.68 -24.13
C VAL A 289 -8.00 -0.49 -24.39
N ASN A 290 -8.89 -0.19 -23.46
CA ASN A 290 -9.84 0.90 -23.63
C ASN A 290 -9.14 2.26 -23.56
N LEU A 291 -8.07 2.42 -22.77
CA LEU A 291 -7.29 3.66 -22.72
C LEU A 291 -6.49 3.86 -24.02
N ASP A 292 -5.82 2.84 -24.54
CA ASP A 292 -5.15 2.89 -25.84
C ASP A 292 -6.12 3.31 -26.95
N LYS A 293 -7.32 2.70 -26.98
CA LYS A 293 -8.38 3.07 -27.92
C LYS A 293 -8.83 4.53 -27.75
N PHE A 294 -8.98 5.01 -26.51
CA PHE A 294 -9.35 6.40 -26.26
C PHE A 294 -8.28 7.37 -26.78
N ILE A 295 -7.00 7.09 -26.57
CA ILE A 295 -5.90 7.93 -27.03
C ILE A 295 -5.89 8.04 -28.55
N ILE A 296 -6.14 6.93 -29.25
CA ILE A 296 -6.12 6.89 -30.72
C ILE A 296 -7.39 7.53 -31.29
N ASP A 297 -8.57 7.14 -30.83
CA ASP A 297 -9.84 7.41 -31.53
C ASP A 297 -10.56 8.68 -31.04
N SER A 298 -10.18 9.25 -29.89
CA SER A 298 -10.94 10.37 -29.31
C SER A 298 -10.75 11.68 -30.08
N SER A 299 -11.79 12.50 -30.14
CA SER A 299 -11.69 13.88 -30.61
C SER A 299 -11.26 14.82 -29.49
N SER A 300 -10.65 15.95 -29.84
CA SER A 300 -10.31 17.02 -28.87
C SER A 300 -11.52 17.39 -27.99
N GLY A 301 -11.27 17.62 -26.71
CA GLY A 301 -12.27 17.96 -25.70
C GLY A 301 -12.92 16.75 -25.00
N LYS A 302 -12.71 15.52 -25.49
CA LYS A 302 -13.21 14.32 -24.80
C LYS A 302 -12.32 13.98 -23.62
N SER A 303 -12.95 13.50 -22.54
CA SER A 303 -12.29 13.00 -21.35
C SER A 303 -12.74 11.58 -21.02
N LYS A 304 -11.90 10.89 -20.25
CA LYS A 304 -12.14 9.54 -19.80
C LYS A 304 -11.61 9.33 -18.40
N ASP A 305 -12.48 8.86 -17.50
CA ASP A 305 -12.10 8.40 -16.17
C ASP A 305 -11.34 7.07 -16.29
N ILE A 306 -10.13 7.05 -15.73
CA ILE A 306 -9.23 5.90 -15.75
C ILE A 306 -9.32 5.10 -14.44
N GLY A 307 -9.98 5.63 -13.42
CA GLY A 307 -10.04 5.08 -12.06
C GLY A 307 -9.08 5.79 -11.11
N GLY A 308 -9.31 5.62 -9.81
CA GLY A 308 -8.47 6.24 -8.76
C GLY A 308 -8.50 7.78 -8.75
N GLY A 309 -9.52 8.38 -9.36
CA GLY A 309 -9.63 9.84 -9.51
C GLY A 309 -8.80 10.43 -10.64
N LEU A 310 -8.14 9.62 -11.48
CA LEU A 310 -7.36 10.07 -12.62
C LEU A 310 -8.23 10.15 -13.89
N VAL A 311 -8.15 11.27 -14.62
CA VAL A 311 -8.89 11.51 -15.86
C VAL A 311 -7.89 11.81 -16.98
N ALA A 312 -8.02 11.09 -18.09
CA ALA A 312 -7.32 11.38 -19.33
C ALA A 312 -8.20 12.30 -20.20
N THR A 313 -7.71 13.47 -20.57
CA THR A 313 -8.42 14.43 -21.42
C THR A 313 -7.63 14.71 -22.69
N ARG A 314 -8.28 14.62 -23.85
CA ARG A 314 -7.65 15.00 -25.12
C ARG A 314 -7.75 16.50 -25.33
N LEU A 315 -6.60 17.17 -25.45
CA LEU A 315 -6.47 18.57 -25.81
C LEU A 315 -5.64 18.66 -27.10
N PHE A 316 -6.33 18.82 -28.23
CA PHE A 316 -5.73 18.73 -29.57
C PHE A 316 -5.05 17.38 -29.77
N ASP A 317 -3.75 17.35 -30.02
CA ASP A 317 -2.97 16.11 -30.11
C ASP A 317 -2.69 15.49 -28.72
N ASN A 318 -2.52 16.33 -27.70
CA ASN A 318 -2.04 15.88 -26.40
C ASN A 318 -3.13 15.19 -25.59
N ILE A 319 -2.73 14.18 -24.83
CA ILE A 319 -3.53 13.55 -23.78
C ILE A 319 -2.97 14.02 -22.44
N VAL A 320 -3.76 14.80 -21.73
CA VAL A 320 -3.41 15.28 -20.40
C VAL A 320 -4.02 14.34 -19.37
N PHE A 321 -3.18 13.80 -18.49
CA PHE A 321 -3.60 13.01 -17.35
C PHE A 321 -3.55 13.86 -16.10
N ASP A 322 -4.73 14.21 -15.60
CA ASP A 322 -4.91 15.00 -14.40
C ASP A 322 -5.80 14.26 -13.40
N TYR A 323 -5.58 14.45 -12.11
CA TYR A 323 -6.59 14.03 -11.14
C TYR A 323 -7.83 14.90 -11.33
N SER A 324 -8.99 14.26 -11.54
CA SER A 324 -10.29 14.93 -11.62
C SER A 324 -10.37 16.06 -10.60
N GLU A 325 -10.68 17.29 -11.06
CA GLU A 325 -11.24 18.28 -10.16
C GLU A 325 -12.43 17.61 -9.47
N THR A 326 -12.39 17.59 -8.14
CA THR A 326 -13.44 16.98 -7.32
C THR A 326 -14.81 17.44 -7.84
N LYS A 327 -15.72 16.51 -8.18
CA LYS A 327 -17.08 16.87 -8.59
C LYS A 327 -17.71 17.79 -7.53
N ASP A 328 -18.47 18.80 -7.99
CA ASP A 328 -19.23 19.67 -7.10
C ASP A 328 -20.09 18.84 -6.14
N TYR A 329 -20.02 19.19 -4.87
CA TYR A 329 -20.82 18.57 -3.82
C TYR A 329 -21.49 19.63 -2.98
N GLU A 330 -22.71 19.34 -2.55
CA GLU A 330 -23.50 20.20 -1.67
C GLU A 330 -24.32 19.31 -0.72
N ILE A 331 -24.24 19.59 0.58
CA ILE A 331 -24.90 18.83 1.64
C ILE A 331 -25.63 19.82 2.54
N ASN A 332 -26.94 19.65 2.70
CA ASN A 332 -27.71 20.41 3.68
C ASN A 332 -27.42 19.90 5.10
N VAL A 333 -27.12 20.83 6.00
CA VAL A 333 -26.72 20.53 7.37
C VAL A 333 -27.85 20.83 8.34
N GLU A 334 -28.07 19.90 9.26
CA GLU A 334 -28.86 20.05 10.46
C GLU A 334 -27.93 20.01 11.67
N ILE A 335 -28.17 20.90 12.63
CA ILE A 335 -27.38 20.97 13.85
C ILE A 335 -27.69 19.74 14.71
N GLY A 336 -26.65 19.14 15.28
CA GLY A 336 -26.71 17.89 16.05
C GLY A 336 -26.37 16.64 15.21
N LYS A 337 -26.07 16.78 13.91
CA LYS A 337 -25.69 15.67 13.02
C LYS A 337 -24.22 15.74 12.60
N GLU A 338 -23.77 14.62 12.04
CA GLU A 338 -22.46 14.45 11.41
C GLU A 338 -22.61 14.08 9.93
N TYR A 339 -21.65 14.51 9.12
CA TYR A 339 -21.69 14.38 7.67
C TYR A 339 -20.36 13.90 7.12
N TYR A 340 -20.39 12.81 6.36
CA TYR A 340 -19.21 12.30 5.66
C TYR A 340 -18.91 13.10 4.39
N ILE A 341 -17.65 13.51 4.25
CA ILE A 341 -17.13 14.29 3.12
C ILE A 341 -16.16 13.41 2.32
N GLY A 342 -16.71 12.69 1.34
CA GLY A 342 -15.96 11.72 0.52
C GLY A 342 -14.65 12.24 -0.08
N PRO A 343 -14.58 13.47 -0.63
CA PRO A 343 -13.34 13.99 -1.22
C PRO A 343 -12.16 14.14 -0.28
N VAL A 344 -12.41 14.34 1.02
CA VAL A 344 -11.35 14.47 2.04
C VAL A 344 -11.31 13.29 3.00
N LYS A 345 -12.19 12.29 2.82
CA LYS A 345 -12.33 11.11 3.69
C LYS A 345 -12.36 11.53 5.16
N GLY A 346 -13.37 12.31 5.51
CA GLY A 346 -13.51 12.85 6.86
C GLY A 346 -14.94 13.24 7.16
N TYR A 347 -15.21 13.48 8.43
CA TYR A 347 -16.53 13.83 8.93
C TYR A 347 -16.53 15.28 9.43
N LEU A 348 -17.61 16.00 9.17
CA LEU A 348 -17.91 17.26 9.83
C LEU A 348 -19.08 17.06 10.77
N LYS A 349 -18.84 17.34 12.05
CA LYS A 349 -19.84 17.28 13.12
C LYS A 349 -20.26 18.69 13.52
N PHE A 350 -21.56 18.91 13.66
CA PHE A 350 -22.15 20.20 14.02
C PHE A 350 -22.87 20.08 15.36
N GLU A 351 -22.34 20.70 16.41
CA GLU A 351 -22.88 20.59 17.76
C GLU A 351 -23.31 21.94 18.30
N LYS A 352 -24.50 21.99 18.91
CA LYS A 352 -24.93 23.15 19.67
C LYS A 352 -24.36 23.05 21.09
N LYS A 353 -23.65 24.08 21.54
CA LYS A 353 -23.18 24.22 22.91
C LYS A 353 -23.85 25.39 23.62
N SER A 354 -24.09 25.19 24.91
CA SER A 354 -24.55 26.20 25.87
C SER A 354 -23.40 26.85 26.65
N ASP A 355 -22.20 26.29 26.56
CA ASP A 355 -20.99 26.84 27.16
C ASP A 355 -20.32 27.81 26.16
N LEU A 356 -19.90 28.98 26.67
CA LEU A 356 -19.22 30.04 25.91
C LEU A 356 -17.69 29.81 25.87
N SER A 357 -17.19 28.70 26.42
CA SER A 357 -15.78 28.33 26.35
C SER A 357 -15.31 28.15 24.90
N ILE A 358 -14.33 28.94 24.50
CA ILE A 358 -13.79 28.95 23.13
C ILE A 358 -12.62 27.98 23.05
N GLU A 359 -12.86 26.76 22.56
CA GLU A 359 -11.78 25.88 22.14
C GLU A 359 -11.33 26.22 20.71
N LYS A 360 -10.06 26.63 20.55
CA LYS A 360 -9.49 26.96 19.24
C LYS A 360 -8.58 25.84 18.76
N GLY A 361 -8.96 25.18 17.67
CA GLY A 361 -8.12 24.25 16.93
C GLY A 361 -8.14 24.55 15.43
N VAL A 362 -7.19 23.97 14.69
CA VAL A 362 -7.18 24.05 13.22
C VAL A 362 -8.41 23.34 12.63
N TYR A 363 -8.82 22.22 13.24
CA TYR A 363 -9.94 21.37 12.81
C TYR A 363 -11.16 21.45 13.74
N LYS A 364 -11.19 22.42 14.66
CA LYS A 364 -12.28 22.62 15.60
C LYS A 364 -12.50 24.12 15.80
N LYS A 365 -13.69 24.61 15.48
CA LYS A 365 -14.04 26.03 15.53
C LYS A 365 -15.43 26.25 16.10
N SER A 366 -15.57 27.32 16.87
CA SER A 366 -16.82 27.74 17.49
C SER A 366 -17.30 29.05 16.89
N PHE A 367 -18.59 29.11 16.58
CA PHE A 367 -19.25 30.22 15.91
C PHE A 367 -20.49 30.65 16.69
N ASP A 368 -20.84 31.92 16.58
CA ASP A 368 -22.09 32.47 17.11
C ASP A 368 -23.26 31.93 16.28
N LEU A 369 -24.05 31.04 16.88
CA LEU A 369 -25.19 30.42 16.21
C LEU A 369 -26.33 31.42 16.00
N ASP A 370 -26.43 32.47 16.81
CA ASP A 370 -27.48 33.49 16.70
C ASP A 370 -27.27 34.40 15.48
N LYS A 371 -26.03 34.46 14.96
CA LYS A 371 -25.67 35.19 13.73
C LYS A 371 -25.90 34.37 12.45
N ILE A 372 -26.09 33.06 12.56
CA ILE A 372 -26.32 32.18 11.41
C ILE A 372 -27.77 32.36 10.93
N LYS A 373 -27.91 32.91 9.72
CA LYS A 373 -29.21 33.09 9.05
C LYS A 373 -29.27 32.21 7.80
N GLY A 374 -30.42 31.58 7.58
CA GLY A 374 -30.63 30.69 6.43
C GLY A 374 -30.15 29.26 6.68
N LYS A 375 -30.06 28.48 5.61
CA LYS A 375 -29.64 27.07 5.68
C LYS A 375 -28.13 26.96 5.80
N LEU A 376 -27.66 26.07 6.66
CA LEU A 376 -26.27 25.66 6.71
C LEU A 376 -26.01 24.59 5.66
N ILE A 377 -24.94 24.77 4.90
CA ILE A 377 -24.57 23.91 3.79
C ILE A 377 -23.08 23.63 3.84
N ILE A 378 -22.69 22.38 3.58
CA ILE A 378 -21.31 22.00 3.27
C ILE A 378 -21.20 21.83 1.77
N ARG A 379 -20.26 22.53 1.15
CA ARG A 379 -19.96 22.37 -0.28
C ARG A 379 -18.47 22.55 -0.56
N ASN A 380 -18.04 22.27 -1.77
CA ASN A 380 -16.76 22.76 -2.29
C ASN A 380 -16.87 24.23 -2.74
N ARG A 381 -15.71 24.84 -3.01
CA ARG A 381 -15.61 26.23 -3.46
C ARG A 381 -16.33 26.46 -4.81
N ARG A 382 -16.92 27.63 -4.98
CA ARG A 382 -17.49 28.14 -6.23
C ARG A 382 -16.73 29.37 -6.71
N GLU A 383 -16.83 29.67 -7.99
CA GLU A 383 -16.30 30.90 -8.53
C GLU A 383 -16.99 32.11 -7.89
N GLY A 384 -16.22 33.14 -7.54
CA GLY A 384 -16.73 34.32 -6.86
C GLY A 384 -16.79 34.22 -5.33
N ASP A 385 -16.60 33.04 -4.72
CA ASP A 385 -16.65 32.88 -3.26
C ASP A 385 -15.68 33.82 -2.52
N ARG A 386 -16.18 34.48 -1.46
CA ARG A 386 -15.43 35.38 -0.60
C ARG A 386 -15.67 35.07 0.87
N ILE A 387 -14.65 35.28 1.69
CA ILE A 387 -14.73 35.18 3.15
C ILE A 387 -14.24 36.48 3.79
N TYR A 388 -14.75 36.80 4.98
CA TYR A 388 -14.27 37.88 5.84
C TYR A 388 -13.42 37.27 6.96
N PRO A 389 -12.12 37.00 6.72
CA PRO A 389 -11.33 36.19 7.64
C PRO A 389 -11.14 36.88 9.00
N TYR A 390 -11.16 36.08 10.06
CA TYR A 390 -10.84 36.54 11.41
C TYR A 390 -9.43 37.13 11.49
N GLY A 391 -9.28 38.30 12.11
CA GLY A 391 -7.98 38.96 12.33
C GLY A 391 -7.42 39.75 11.14
N MET A 392 -8.20 39.96 10.07
CA MET A 392 -7.83 40.86 8.96
C MET A 392 -8.98 41.81 8.65
N ASP A 393 -8.70 42.95 8.03
CA ASP A 393 -9.71 43.88 7.52
C ASP A 393 -10.14 43.54 6.09
N GLY A 394 -11.40 43.83 5.76
CA GLY A 394 -11.98 43.57 4.43
C GLY A 394 -12.33 42.10 4.16
N SER A 395 -12.67 41.79 2.90
CA SER A 395 -12.95 40.42 2.42
C SER A 395 -11.84 39.90 1.51
N LYS A 396 -11.69 38.58 1.45
CA LYS A 396 -10.70 37.88 0.62
C LYS A 396 -11.40 36.83 -0.23
N SER A 397 -11.04 36.75 -1.52
CA SER A 397 -11.55 35.66 -2.36
C SER A 397 -10.96 34.33 -1.92
N ILE A 398 -11.75 33.26 -1.99
CA ILE A 398 -11.29 31.90 -1.64
C ILE A 398 -10.13 31.46 -2.54
N LYS A 399 -10.15 31.86 -3.82
CA LYS A 399 -9.03 31.64 -4.74
C LYS A 399 -7.73 32.22 -4.20
N LYS A 400 -7.72 33.49 -3.77
CA LYS A 400 -6.50 34.14 -3.25
C LYS A 400 -6.12 33.56 -1.89
N LEU A 401 -7.09 33.29 -1.02
CA LEU A 401 -6.84 32.64 0.26
C LEU A 401 -6.08 31.31 0.11
N MET A 402 -6.58 30.40 -0.73
CA MET A 402 -5.94 29.09 -0.94
C MET A 402 -4.56 29.18 -1.60
N ILE A 403 -4.29 30.23 -2.38
CA ILE A 403 -2.95 30.50 -2.94
C ILE A 403 -2.00 30.94 -1.82
N ASP A 404 -2.43 31.88 -0.97
CA ASP A 404 -1.60 32.42 0.11
C ASP A 404 -1.28 31.35 1.17
N GLU A 405 -2.23 30.45 1.45
CA GLU A 405 -2.05 29.28 2.32
C GLU A 405 -1.30 28.12 1.62
N LYS A 406 -0.79 28.34 0.40
CA LYS A 406 0.00 27.38 -0.41
C LYS A 406 -0.68 26.02 -0.62
N ILE A 407 -2.00 26.02 -0.76
CA ILE A 407 -2.78 24.79 -0.99
C ILE A 407 -2.57 24.33 -2.45
N PRO A 408 -2.14 23.07 -2.67
CA PRO A 408 -2.01 22.48 -4.01
C PRO A 408 -3.33 22.56 -4.79
N ARG A 409 -3.28 22.85 -6.10
CA ARG A 409 -4.48 23.13 -6.90
C ARG A 409 -5.46 21.96 -6.92
N ASP A 410 -4.93 20.74 -7.02
CA ASP A 410 -5.64 19.46 -6.98
C ASP A 410 -6.43 19.24 -5.69
N LYS A 411 -6.00 19.84 -4.56
CA LYS A 411 -6.68 19.74 -3.26
C LYS A 411 -7.68 20.86 -3.00
N ARG A 412 -7.68 21.93 -3.80
CA ARG A 412 -8.53 23.11 -3.53
C ARG A 412 -10.02 22.80 -3.67
N SER A 413 -10.37 21.93 -4.61
CA SER A 413 -11.76 21.55 -4.88
C SER A 413 -12.27 20.45 -3.94
N SER A 414 -11.38 19.74 -3.22
CA SER A 414 -11.78 18.74 -2.23
C SER A 414 -12.10 19.37 -0.87
N ILE A 415 -11.44 20.46 -0.49
CA ILE A 415 -11.62 21.11 0.82
C ILE A 415 -13.08 21.56 1.03
N PRO A 416 -13.75 21.09 2.09
CA PRO A 416 -15.09 21.54 2.42
C PRO A 416 -15.10 22.97 2.92
N ILE A 417 -16.11 23.71 2.49
CA ILE A 417 -16.47 25.01 3.02
C ILE A 417 -17.89 24.96 3.60
N VAL A 418 -18.06 25.60 4.75
CA VAL A 418 -19.35 25.74 5.42
C VAL A 418 -19.91 27.11 5.11
N VAL A 419 -21.17 27.15 4.67
CA VAL A 419 -21.87 28.35 4.24
C VAL A 419 -23.21 28.46 4.98
N ALA A 420 -23.57 29.66 5.40
CA ALA A 420 -24.86 30.01 5.98
C ALA A 420 -25.58 30.99 5.06
N GLY A 421 -26.60 30.51 4.33
CA GLY A 421 -27.19 31.28 3.24
C GLY A 421 -26.15 31.56 2.14
N ASP A 422 -25.81 32.82 1.92
CA ASP A 422 -24.79 33.25 0.95
C ASP A 422 -23.42 33.58 1.58
N GLU A 423 -23.31 33.51 2.92
CA GLU A 423 -22.12 33.93 3.65
C GLU A 423 -21.27 32.74 4.08
N LEU A 424 -19.96 32.80 3.82
CA LEU A 424 -19.02 31.75 4.19
C LEU A 424 -18.72 31.81 5.68
N VAL A 425 -18.96 30.69 6.38
CA VAL A 425 -18.71 30.52 7.82
C VAL A 425 -17.27 30.05 8.04
N TRP A 426 -16.85 29.00 7.32
CA TRP A 426 -15.56 28.36 7.55
C TRP A 426 -15.03 27.69 6.29
N VAL A 427 -13.76 27.92 5.99
CA VAL A 427 -12.96 27.10 5.08
C VAL A 427 -12.22 26.09 5.94
N VAL A 428 -12.67 24.85 5.94
CA VAL A 428 -12.28 23.83 6.92
C VAL A 428 -10.76 23.63 6.91
N GLY A 429 -10.14 23.70 8.10
CA GLY A 429 -8.69 23.59 8.27
C GLY A 429 -7.87 24.80 7.83
N LEU A 430 -8.49 25.85 7.28
CA LEU A 430 -7.77 27.03 6.76
C LEU A 430 -8.14 28.32 7.50
N ARG A 431 -9.36 28.85 7.30
CA ARG A 431 -9.79 30.14 7.87
C ARG A 431 -11.27 30.19 8.15
N ASP A 432 -11.59 30.72 9.32
CA ASP A 432 -12.91 31.05 9.83
C ASP A 432 -13.29 32.52 9.56
N SER A 433 -14.59 32.77 9.41
CA SER A 433 -15.15 34.08 9.13
C SER A 433 -15.46 34.85 10.41
N ARG A 434 -15.07 36.13 10.44
CA ARG A 434 -15.34 37.04 11.56
C ARG A 434 -16.81 37.43 11.69
N LEU A 435 -17.62 37.25 10.64
CA LEU A 435 -19.05 37.55 10.67
C LEU A 435 -19.81 36.69 11.69
N PHE A 436 -19.26 35.52 12.02
CA PHE A 436 -19.86 34.56 12.95
C PHE A 436 -19.03 34.40 14.23
N SER A 437 -18.21 35.40 14.57
CA SER A 437 -17.44 35.37 15.82
C SER A 437 -18.35 35.52 17.03
N ILE A 438 -18.03 34.76 18.08
CA ILE A 438 -18.67 34.85 19.39
C ILE A 438 -18.31 36.18 20.03
N ASP A 439 -19.30 36.87 20.58
CA ASP A 439 -19.15 38.08 21.36
C ASP A 439 -20.00 38.03 22.64
N GLU A 440 -20.00 39.12 23.41
CA GLU A 440 -20.71 39.24 24.68
C GLU A 440 -22.24 39.07 24.58
N ASN A 441 -22.82 39.19 23.38
CA ASN A 441 -24.25 39.03 23.13
C ASN A 441 -24.63 37.63 22.63
N THR A 442 -23.64 36.76 22.36
CA THR A 442 -23.89 35.39 21.91
C THR A 442 -24.61 34.58 22.99
N LYS A 443 -25.75 33.99 22.64
CA LYS A 443 -26.55 33.13 23.53
C LYS A 443 -26.39 31.65 23.18
N ASN A 444 -26.13 31.35 21.92
CA ASN A 444 -25.99 29.99 21.43
C ASN A 444 -24.69 29.85 20.63
N VAL A 445 -23.94 28.78 20.89
CA VAL A 445 -22.69 28.48 20.17
C VAL A 445 -22.88 27.28 19.25
N LEU A 446 -22.41 27.39 18.02
CA LEU A 446 -22.24 26.28 17.09
C LEU A 446 -20.77 25.86 17.06
N GLU A 447 -20.49 24.65 17.48
CA GLU A 447 -19.17 24.03 17.33
C GLU A 447 -19.15 23.15 16.08
N ILE A 448 -18.16 23.36 15.22
CA ILE A 448 -17.93 22.53 14.04
C ILE A 448 -16.58 21.82 14.19
N ILE A 449 -16.60 20.49 14.11
CA ILE A 449 -15.43 19.63 14.29
C ILE A 449 -15.19 18.84 13.01
N TYR A 450 -13.97 18.90 12.49
CA TYR A 450 -13.50 18.05 11.42
C TYR A 450 -12.73 16.85 11.99
N LEU A 451 -13.14 15.65 11.61
CA LEU A 451 -12.52 14.38 12.00
C LEU A 451 -11.99 13.70 10.73
N SER A 452 -10.67 13.47 10.65
CA SER A 452 -10.08 12.71 9.54
C SER A 452 -10.30 11.21 9.75
N GLU A 453 -10.58 10.49 8.67
CA GLU A 453 -10.47 9.03 8.61
C GLU A 453 -8.97 8.71 8.45
N GLU A 454 -8.32 8.19 9.50
CA GLU A 454 -6.87 7.86 9.50
C GLU A 454 -6.52 6.75 8.50
#